data_AF-A0A358N257-F1
#
_entry.id   AF-A0A358N257-F1
#
_cell.length_a   1.000
_cell.length_b   1.000
_cell.length_c   1.000
_cell.angle_alpha   90.00
_cell.angle_beta   90.00
_cell.angle_gamma   90.00
#
_symmetry.space_group_name_H-M   'P 1'
#
loop_
_entity.id
_entity.type
_entity.pdbx_description
1 polymer ?
#
loop_
_entity_poly.entity_id
_entity_poly.type
_entity_poly.pdbx_seq_one_letter_code
_entity_poly.pdbx_strand_id
1 'polypeptide(L)'
;MQLIQSFVVQLPVMIACAALVMAAMRKTGKEKGAGFIAAGAVGIGVIVIMRPLVSGFVMPRIIEGLPPDMLFYAYLIRSVIFSLGWAGAIALIATGTFLRPSAFEAS
;
A
#
# COMPACT_ATOMS: atom_id res chain seq x y z
N MET A 1 -21.78 2.69 8.47
CA MET A 1 -22.04 2.09 7.14
C MET A 1 -20.90 2.31 6.14
N GLN A 2 -20.49 3.55 5.86
CA GLN A 2 -19.46 3.86 4.84
C GLN A 2 -18.06 3.30 5.14
N LEU A 3 -17.64 3.24 6.41
CA LEU A 3 -16.34 2.68 6.79
C LEU A 3 -16.26 1.18 6.45
N ILE A 4 -17.31 0.42 6.81
CA ILE A 4 -17.41 -1.02 6.57
C ILE A 4 -17.41 -1.33 5.07
N GLN A 5 -18.19 -0.60 4.27
CA GLN A 5 -18.16 -0.75 2.81
C GLN A 5 -16.79 -0.44 2.21
N SER A 6 -16.09 0.58 2.72
CA SER A 6 -14.74 0.92 2.27
C SER A 6 -13.74 -0.22 2.56
N PHE A 7 -13.88 -0.90 3.69
CA PHE A 7 -13.07 -2.08 4.03
C PHE A 7 -13.40 -3.30 3.16
N VAL A 8 -14.68 -3.55 2.87
CA VAL A 8 -15.11 -4.69 2.03
C VAL A 8 -14.56 -4.58 0.61
N VAL A 9 -14.58 -3.38 0.01
CA VAL A 9 -14.02 -3.13 -1.34
C VAL A 9 -12.49 -3.32 -1.36
N GLN A 10 -11.82 -3.15 -0.22
CA GLN A 10 -10.37 -3.29 -0.08
C GLN A 10 -9.92 -4.71 0.31
N LEU A 11 -10.87 -5.58 0.70
CA LEU A 11 -10.60 -6.96 1.12
C LEU A 11 -9.81 -7.77 0.07
N PRO A 12 -10.13 -7.72 -1.25
CA PRO A 12 -9.36 -8.46 -2.25
C PRO A 12 -7.89 -8.03 -2.33
N VAL A 13 -7.63 -6.72 -2.17
CA VAL A 13 -6.28 -6.17 -2.18
C VAL A 13 -5.50 -6.61 -0.94
N MET A 14 -6.15 -6.64 0.23
CA MET A 14 -5.52 -7.14 1.46
C MET A 14 -5.18 -8.64 1.35
N ILE A 15 -6.07 -9.45 0.77
CA ILE A 15 -5.83 -10.88 0.52
C ILE A 15 -4.66 -11.07 -0.44
N ALA A 16 -4.60 -10.30 -1.53
CA ALA A 16 -3.50 -10.33 -2.49
C ALA A 16 -2.16 -9.94 -1.84
N CYS A 17 -2.15 -8.90 -0.98
CA CYS A 17 -0.95 -8.50 -0.23
C CYS A 17 -0.50 -9.61 0.73
N ALA A 18 -1.41 -10.22 1.48
CA ALA A 18 -1.08 -11.34 2.37
C ALA A 18 -0.51 -12.53 1.59
N ALA A 19 -1.10 -12.88 0.44
CA ALA A 19 -0.58 -13.94 -0.43
C ALA A 19 0.82 -13.62 -0.96
N LEU A 20 1.08 -12.38 -1.39
CA LEU A 20 2.39 -11.92 -1.84
C LEU A 20 3.43 -11.96 -0.72
N VAL A 21 3.07 -11.53 0.50
CA VAL A 21 3.96 -11.60 1.67
C VAL A 21 4.28 -13.05 2.01
N MET A 22 3.27 -13.93 2.08
CA MET A 22 3.49 -15.35 2.35
C MET A 22 4.38 -16.02 1.28
N ALA A 23 4.16 -15.69 0.00
CA ALA A 23 4.97 -16.19 -1.11
C ALA A 23 6.42 -15.67 -1.05
N ALA A 24 6.59 -14.39 -0.72
CA ALA A 24 7.89 -13.75 -0.58
C ALA A 24 8.65 -14.29 0.64
N MET A 25 8.01 -14.45 1.80
CA MET A 25 8.63 -15.00 3.02
C MET A 25 9.15 -16.43 2.82
N ARG A 26 8.44 -17.29 2.09
CA ARG A 26 8.93 -18.64 1.74
C ARG A 26 10.25 -18.63 0.94
N LYS A 27 10.55 -17.51 0.28
CA LYS A 27 11.70 -17.31 -0.61
C LYS A 27 12.70 -16.28 -0.08
N THR A 28 12.41 -15.66 1.07
CA THR A 28 13.26 -14.66 1.70
C THR A 28 14.51 -15.36 2.26
N GLY A 29 15.69 -14.86 1.88
CA GLY A 29 16.98 -15.51 2.18
C GLY A 29 17.43 -16.56 1.16
N LYS A 30 16.57 -16.95 0.21
CA LYS A 30 16.90 -17.90 -0.87
C LYS A 30 17.05 -17.22 -2.23
N GLU A 31 16.26 -16.20 -2.50
CA GLU A 31 16.28 -15.46 -3.76
C GLU A 31 16.53 -13.97 -3.50
N LYS A 32 17.44 -13.38 -4.28
CA LYS A 32 17.60 -11.92 -4.34
C LYS A 32 16.26 -11.32 -4.79
N GLY A 33 15.84 -10.21 -4.19
CA GLY A 33 14.57 -9.55 -4.53
C GLY A 33 13.34 -9.94 -3.68
N ALA A 34 13.33 -11.12 -3.03
CA ALA A 34 12.17 -11.56 -2.23
C ALA A 34 11.82 -10.60 -1.07
N GLY A 35 12.83 -10.02 -0.41
CA GLY A 35 12.62 -9.02 0.64
C GLY A 35 11.97 -7.72 0.15
N PHE A 36 12.28 -7.29 -1.07
CA PHE A 36 11.68 -6.09 -1.67
C PHE A 36 10.20 -6.32 -2.03
N ILE A 37 9.86 -7.51 -2.52
CA ILE A 37 8.47 -7.92 -2.78
C ILE A 37 7.68 -7.96 -1.47
N ALA A 38 8.25 -8.54 -0.41
CA ALA A 38 7.60 -8.57 0.91
C ALA A 38 7.38 -7.15 1.46
N ALA A 39 8.40 -6.30 1.44
CA ALA A 39 8.31 -4.93 1.92
C ALA A 39 7.27 -4.11 1.14
N GLY A 40 7.22 -4.23 -0.18
CA GLY A 40 6.23 -3.56 -1.01
C GLY A 40 4.81 -4.08 -0.77
N ALA A 41 4.61 -5.40 -0.64
CA ALA A 41 3.30 -5.98 -0.34
C ALA A 41 2.78 -5.58 1.06
N VAL A 42 3.65 -5.52 2.07
CA VAL A 42 3.32 -4.97 3.39
C VAL A 42 2.97 -3.48 3.27
N GLY A 43 3.75 -2.70 2.51
CA GLY A 43 3.49 -1.29 2.28
C GLY A 43 2.10 -1.03 1.68
N ILE A 44 1.71 -1.79 0.65
CA ILE A 44 0.35 -1.71 0.07
C ILE A 44 -0.70 -2.07 1.12
N GLY A 45 -0.50 -3.15 1.88
CA GLY A 45 -1.42 -3.57 2.94
C GLY A 45 -1.65 -2.48 4.00
N VAL A 46 -0.57 -1.86 4.48
CA VAL A 46 -0.64 -0.76 5.46
C VAL A 46 -1.36 0.45 4.86
N ILE A 47 -1.06 0.83 3.62
CA ILE A 47 -1.71 1.95 2.96
C ILE A 47 -3.22 1.72 2.80
N VAL A 48 -3.61 0.50 2.41
CA VAL A 48 -5.01 0.10 2.27
C VAL A 48 -5.74 0.26 3.60
N ILE A 49 -5.17 -0.19 4.71
CA ILE A 49 -5.78 -0.05 6.05
C ILE A 49 -5.78 1.41 6.54
N MET A 50 -4.70 2.15 6.31
CA MET A 50 -4.55 3.52 6.79
C MET A 50 -5.45 4.51 6.05
N ARG A 51 -5.75 4.28 4.76
CA ARG A 51 -6.55 5.20 3.95
C ARG A 51 -7.97 5.46 4.51
N PRO A 52 -8.79 4.45 4.87
CA PRO A 52 -10.09 4.68 5.51
C PRO A 52 -9.95 5.24 6.93
N LEU A 53 -8.93 4.85 7.70
CA LEU A 53 -8.69 5.38 9.05
C LEU A 53 -8.38 6.87 9.04
N VAL A 54 -7.48 7.31 8.16
CA VAL A 54 -7.18 8.73 7.97
C VAL A 54 -8.43 9.48 7.49
N SER A 55 -9.29 8.85 6.68
CA SER A 55 -10.57 9.46 6.27
C SER A 55 -11.55 9.65 7.39
N GLY A 56 -11.71 8.64 8.25
CA GLY A 56 -12.74 8.61 9.26
C GLY A 56 -12.37 9.35 10.53
N PHE A 57 -11.07 9.43 10.87
CA PHE A 57 -10.62 9.95 12.17
C PHE A 57 -9.74 11.20 12.06
N VAL A 58 -8.84 11.24 11.08
CA VAL A 58 -7.84 12.31 10.98
C VAL A 58 -8.36 13.47 10.16
N MET A 59 -8.97 13.20 9.00
CA MET A 59 -9.47 14.22 8.10
C MET A 59 -10.54 15.14 8.75
N PRO A 60 -11.54 14.63 9.50
CA PRO A 60 -12.54 15.46 10.16
C PRO A 60 -11.93 16.50 11.11
N ARG A 61 -10.90 16.10 11.87
CA ARG A 61 -10.20 17.01 12.79
C ARG A 61 -9.34 18.05 12.07
N ILE A 62 -8.79 17.69 10.91
CA ILE A 62 -8.02 18.63 10.09
C ILE A 62 -8.94 19.68 9.47
N ILE A 63 -10.12 19.28 8.99
CA ILE A 63 -11.06 20.17 8.29
C ILE A 63 -11.90 21.05 9.24
N GLU A 64 -12.09 20.64 10.50
CA GLU A 64 -12.82 21.44 11.51
C GLU A 64 -12.23 22.83 11.78
N GLY A 65 -10.92 23.01 11.52
CA GLY A 65 -10.23 24.29 11.72
C GLY A 65 -9.87 25.02 10.42
N LEU A 66 -10.27 24.52 9.25
CA LEU A 66 -9.86 25.06 7.96
C LEU A 66 -10.98 25.89 7.31
N PRO A 67 -10.63 27.03 6.68
CA PRO A 67 -11.59 27.77 5.90
C PRO A 67 -11.96 26.99 4.61
N PRO A 68 -13.15 27.23 4.02
CA PRO A 68 -13.72 26.38 2.97
C PRO A 68 -12.86 26.26 1.71
N ASP A 69 -12.10 27.30 1.39
CA ASP A 69 -11.14 27.39 0.29
C ASP A 69 -9.92 26.47 0.49
N MET A 70 -9.56 26.15 1.74
CA MET A 70 -8.43 25.30 2.07
C MET A 70 -8.78 23.80 2.15
N LEU A 71 -10.07 23.45 2.19
CA LEU A 71 -10.53 22.05 2.21
C LEU A 71 -10.02 21.29 1.00
N PHE A 72 -10.05 21.90 -0.19
CA PHE A 72 -9.54 21.29 -1.42
C PHE A 72 -8.07 20.89 -1.30
N TYR A 73 -7.22 21.79 -0.79
CA TYR A 73 -5.79 21.53 -0.59
C TYR A 73 -5.55 20.39 0.40
N ALA A 74 -6.33 20.32 1.48
CA ALA A 74 -6.20 19.23 2.46
C ALA A 74 -6.48 17.86 1.81
N TYR A 75 -7.57 17.74 1.04
CA TYR A 75 -7.88 16.49 0.33
C TYR A 75 -6.84 16.17 -0.76
N LEU A 76 -6.30 17.18 -1.44
CA LEU A 76 -5.27 17.00 -2.46
C LEU A 76 -3.96 16.50 -1.85
N ILE A 77 -3.47 17.13 -0.77
CA ILE A 77 -2.26 16.70 -0.05
C ILE A 77 -2.40 15.26 0.41
N ARG A 78 -3.55 14.92 1.01
CA ARG A 78 -3.84 13.54 1.41
C ARG A 78 -3.77 12.58 0.22
N SER A 79 -4.40 12.92 -0.89
CA SER A 79 -4.40 12.09 -2.10
C SER A 79 -2.98 11.88 -2.65
N VAL A 80 -2.15 12.93 -2.65
CA VAL A 80 -0.75 12.89 -3.08
C VAL A 80 0.07 11.97 -2.19
N ILE A 81 -0.04 12.11 -0.86
CA ILE A 81 0.71 11.27 0.10
C ILE A 81 0.37 9.79 -0.09
N PHE A 82 -0.92 9.45 -0.18
CA PHE A 82 -1.33 8.07 -0.39
C PHE A 82 -0.91 7.53 -1.76
N SER A 83 -0.96 8.35 -2.81
CA SER A 83 -0.51 7.98 -4.16
C SER A 83 1.00 7.74 -4.22
N LEU A 84 1.79 8.57 -3.55
CA LEU A 84 3.24 8.40 -3.43
C LEU A 84 3.59 7.12 -2.67
N GLY A 85 2.89 6.83 -1.57
CA GLY A 85 3.04 5.58 -0.84
C GLY A 85 2.74 4.36 -1.71
N TRP A 86 1.65 4.41 -2.49
CA TRP A 86 1.30 3.36 -3.45
C TRP A 86 2.38 3.17 -4.51
N ALA A 87 2.84 4.26 -5.12
CA ALA A 87 3.89 4.22 -6.13
C ALA A 87 5.21 3.65 -5.57
N GLY A 88 5.62 4.05 -4.36
CA GLY A 88 6.80 3.52 -3.70
C GLY A 88 6.68 2.02 -3.40
N ALA A 89 5.52 1.57 -2.92
CA ALA A 89 5.27 0.17 -2.64
C ALA A 89 5.27 -0.69 -3.93
N ILE A 90 4.68 -0.18 -5.02
CA ILE A 90 4.75 -0.82 -6.34
C ILE A 90 6.20 -0.87 -6.85
N ALA A 91 6.96 0.21 -6.70
CA ALA A 91 8.36 0.27 -7.12
C ALA A 91 9.21 -0.77 -6.37
N LEU A 92 8.96 -0.98 -5.08
CA LEU A 92 9.61 -2.04 -4.29
C LEU A 92 9.26 -3.43 -4.82
N ILE A 93 7.98 -3.71 -5.11
CA ILE A 93 7.57 -4.99 -5.71
C ILE A 93 8.26 -5.18 -7.07
N ALA A 94 8.21 -4.17 -7.93
CA ALA A 94 8.81 -4.20 -9.27
C ALA A 94 10.33 -4.45 -9.19
N THR A 95 11.03 -3.71 -8.33
CA THR A 95 12.46 -3.89 -8.09
C THR A 95 12.76 -5.30 -7.59
N GLY A 96 11.95 -5.80 -6.65
CA GLY A 96 12.07 -7.16 -6.15
C GLY A 96 11.83 -8.23 -7.21
N THR A 97 10.94 -7.99 -8.18
CA THR A 97 10.74 -8.90 -9.32
C THR A 97 11.88 -8.84 -10.33
N PHE A 98 12.47 -7.68 -10.60
CA PHE A 98 13.61 -7.55 -11.51
C PHE A 98 14.91 -8.14 -10.94
N LEU A 99 15.11 -8.04 -9.62
CA LEU A 99 16.28 -8.59 -8.92
C LEU A 99 16.21 -10.10 -8.69
N ARG A 100 15.05 -10.69 -8.95
CA ARG A 100 14.84 -12.12 -8.81
C ARG A 100 15.41 -12.81 -10.05
N PRO A 101 16.37 -13.74 -9.91
CA PRO A 101 16.91 -14.45 -11.05
C PRO A 101 15.76 -15.14 -11.77
N SER A 102 15.71 -14.95 -13.09
CA SER A 102 14.67 -15.60 -13.90
C SER A 102 14.82 -17.11 -13.73
N ALA A 103 13.71 -17.83 -13.63
CA ALA A 103 13.73 -19.29 -13.55
C ALA A 103 14.44 -19.96 -14.74
N PHE A 104 14.78 -19.18 -15.77
CA PHE A 104 15.51 -19.57 -16.97
C PHE A 104 17.04 -19.64 -16.79
N GLU A 105 17.60 -18.97 -15.77
CA GLU A 105 19.06 -19.04 -15.47
C GLU A 105 19.41 -20.13 -14.45
N ALA A 106 18.42 -20.80 -13.87
CA ALA A 106 18.58 -21.83 -12.83
C ALA A 106 18.46 -23.28 -13.37
N SER A 107 18.33 -23.46 -14.68
CA SER A 107 18.30 -24.75 -15.39
C SER A 107 19.56 -24.94 -16.22
#